data_AF-A0A8J3LBF0-F1
#
_entry.id   AF-A0A8J3LBF0-F1
#
_cell.length_a   1.000
_cell.length_b   1.000
_cell.length_c   1.000
_cell.angle_alpha   90.00
_cell.angle_beta   90.00
_cell.angle_gamma   90.00
#
_symmetry.space_group_name_H-M   'P 1'
#
loop_
_entity.id
_entity.type
_entity.pdbx_description
1 polymer ?
#
loop_
_entity_poly.entity_id
_entity_poly.type
_entity_poly.pdbx_seq_one_letter_code
_entity_poly.pdbx_strand_id
1 'polypeptide(L)'
;MRRVRLPVSAMVVLGCVACATPARPSHWYDAPPPAAMPERLHWQWSLTAPPRSTAADVYVLDGFTTAASTVEDLHRARRRAVCYLPLAEVERDRPDAARFPAELTDQAGRVRWDSPEAALRTRITPILTDRLRLCRDKGFDAAALDQLAGAPAGVVDELVIQAHRLSLPVGLLDAVHPDADLTVPASPDRPPG
;
A
#
# COMPACT_ATOMS: atom_id res chain seq x y z
N MET A 1 -60.92 32.13 42.91
CA MET A 1 -60.03 31.06 43.42
C MET A 1 -59.23 30.46 42.26
N ARG A 2 -57.90 30.42 42.43
CA ARG A 2 -56.83 29.69 41.73
C ARG A 2 -56.93 29.35 40.22
N ARG A 3 -56.09 30.06 39.44
CA ARG A 3 -55.54 29.64 38.15
C ARG A 3 -54.51 28.50 38.38
N VAL A 4 -54.61 27.41 37.61
CA VAL A 4 -53.57 26.36 37.56
C VAL A 4 -52.81 26.52 36.25
N ARG A 5 -51.49 26.75 36.35
CA ARG A 5 -50.55 26.72 35.22
C ARG A 5 -49.86 25.36 35.24
N LEU A 6 -49.97 24.60 34.15
CA LEU A 6 -49.21 23.38 33.91
C LEU A 6 -47.89 23.76 33.21
N PRO A 7 -46.71 23.35 33.71
CA PRO A 7 -45.46 23.55 32.98
C PRO A 7 -45.32 22.45 31.92
N VAL A 8 -45.18 22.84 30.65
CA VAL A 8 -44.76 21.94 29.58
C VAL A 8 -43.25 21.79 29.69
N SER A 9 -42.79 20.65 30.20
CA SER A 9 -41.38 20.26 30.20
C SER A 9 -40.89 20.09 28.77
N ALA A 10 -39.95 20.93 28.34
CA ALA A 10 -39.21 20.75 27.10
C ALA A 10 -38.24 19.57 27.26
N MET A 11 -38.56 18.46 26.62
CA MET A 11 -37.70 17.29 26.55
C MET A 11 -36.63 17.52 25.48
N VAL A 12 -35.42 17.93 25.91
CA VAL A 12 -34.26 18.04 25.02
C VAL A 12 -33.78 16.63 24.69
N VAL A 13 -34.03 16.18 23.46
CA VAL A 13 -33.46 14.94 22.93
C VAL A 13 -32.01 15.25 22.55
N LEU A 14 -31.08 14.90 23.43
CA LEU A 14 -29.66 14.91 23.14
C LEU A 14 -29.37 13.75 22.17
N GLY A 15 -29.40 14.02 20.88
CA GLY A 15 -29.01 13.06 19.85
C GLY A 15 -27.53 12.73 19.99
N CYS A 16 -27.21 11.54 20.50
CA CYS A 16 -25.87 10.96 20.36
C CYS A 16 -25.59 10.76 18.87
N VAL A 17 -24.92 11.72 18.24
CA VAL A 17 -24.15 11.46 17.02
C VAL A 17 -23.00 10.57 17.47
N ALA A 18 -23.19 9.26 17.39
CA ALA A 18 -22.08 8.34 17.48
C ALA A 18 -21.16 8.67 16.30
N CYS A 19 -20.04 9.34 16.59
CA CYS A 19 -18.92 9.39 15.66
C CYS A 19 -18.54 7.94 15.38
N ALA A 20 -18.99 7.40 14.24
CA ALA A 20 -18.47 6.16 13.73
C ALA A 20 -16.98 6.40 13.48
N THR A 21 -16.15 5.99 14.43
CA THR A 21 -14.71 5.90 14.23
C THR A 21 -14.52 5.07 12.96
N PRO A 22 -13.79 5.57 11.94
CA PRO A 22 -13.49 4.76 10.78
C PRO A 22 -12.86 3.47 11.29
N ALA A 23 -13.46 2.33 10.93
CA ALA A 23 -12.90 1.03 11.27
C ALA A 23 -11.46 1.00 10.74
N ARG A 24 -10.50 0.71 11.61
CA ARG A 24 -9.14 0.43 11.15
C ARG A 24 -9.25 -0.73 10.15
N PRO A 25 -8.54 -0.68 9.00
CA PRO A 25 -8.47 -1.82 8.10
C PRO A 25 -8.07 -3.04 8.93
N SER A 26 -8.86 -4.10 8.89
CA SER A 26 -8.55 -5.33 9.61
C SER A 26 -7.41 -6.02 8.89
N HIS A 27 -6.21 -5.98 9.44
CA HIS A 27 -5.07 -6.67 8.88
C HIS A 27 -5.09 -8.14 9.29
N TRP A 28 -4.53 -9.05 8.50
CA TRP A 28 -4.50 -10.47 8.88
C TRP A 28 -3.72 -10.72 10.19
N TYR A 29 -2.82 -9.82 10.58
CA TYR A 29 -2.09 -9.85 11.84
C TYR A 29 -2.86 -9.31 13.05
N ASP A 30 -4.06 -8.75 12.86
CA ASP A 30 -4.98 -8.48 13.98
C ASP A 30 -5.62 -9.77 14.51
N ALA A 31 -5.59 -10.85 13.72
CA ALA A 31 -5.91 -12.18 14.20
C ALA A 31 -4.72 -12.76 14.99
N PRO A 32 -4.96 -13.53 16.07
CA PRO A 32 -3.89 -14.22 16.76
C PRO A 32 -3.10 -15.05 15.74
N PRO A 33 -1.75 -14.99 15.77
CA PRO A 33 -0.93 -15.70 14.81
C PRO A 33 -1.31 -17.18 14.85
N PRO A 34 -1.32 -17.87 13.69
CA PRO A 34 -1.59 -19.29 13.67
C PRO A 34 -0.58 -20.00 14.59
N ALA A 35 -1.04 -21.05 15.30
CA ALA A 35 -0.21 -21.79 16.26
C ALA A 35 1.09 -22.34 15.65
N ALA A 36 1.12 -22.49 14.32
CA ALA A 36 2.32 -22.68 13.53
C ALA A 36 2.18 -21.91 12.20
N MET A 37 3.27 -21.31 11.73
CA MET A 37 3.36 -20.84 10.35
C MET A 37 3.42 -22.05 9.41
N PRO A 38 2.70 -22.05 8.29
CA PRO A 38 2.80 -23.15 7.34
C PRO A 38 4.22 -23.21 6.76
N GLU A 39 4.77 -24.42 6.63
CA GLU A 39 6.10 -24.65 6.03
C GLU A 39 6.19 -24.19 4.57
N ARG A 40 5.03 -24.06 3.90
CA ARG A 40 4.90 -23.64 2.52
C ARG A 40 3.68 -22.75 2.35
N LEU A 41 3.86 -21.62 1.67
CA LEU A 41 2.78 -20.76 1.21
C LEU A 41 2.51 -21.03 -0.28
N HIS A 42 1.24 -21.10 -0.65
CA HIS A 42 0.81 -21.15 -2.04
C HIS A 42 0.50 -19.73 -2.53
N TRP A 43 1.12 -19.34 -3.64
CA TRP A 43 1.00 -18.00 -4.21
C TRP A 43 0.18 -18.01 -5.49
N GLN A 44 -0.68 -17.01 -5.66
CA GLN A 44 -1.38 -16.74 -6.91
C GLN A 44 -1.11 -15.32 -7.38
N TRP A 45 -0.83 -15.17 -8.68
CA TRP A 45 -0.74 -13.88 -9.34
C TRP A 45 -2.03 -13.61 -10.13
N SER A 46 -2.61 -12.42 -9.95
CA SER A 46 -3.81 -11.96 -10.65
C SER A 46 -3.74 -10.45 -10.88
N LEU A 47 -3.08 -10.07 -11.98
CA LEU A 47 -2.84 -8.66 -12.31
C LEU A 47 -3.94 -8.05 -13.19
N THR A 48 -4.66 -8.87 -13.96
CA THR A 48 -5.64 -8.38 -14.96
C THR A 48 -7.08 -8.84 -14.69
N ALA A 49 -7.28 -9.70 -13.70
CA ALA A 49 -8.59 -10.22 -13.33
C ALA A 49 -8.66 -10.43 -11.82
N PRO A 50 -9.85 -10.33 -11.20
CA PRO A 50 -10.02 -10.70 -9.81
C PRO A 50 -9.57 -12.15 -9.54
N PRO A 51 -9.02 -12.43 -8.35
CA PRO A 51 -8.59 -13.78 -7.99
C PRO A 51 -9.78 -14.74 -8.03
N ARG A 52 -9.63 -15.84 -8.79
CA ARG A 52 -10.70 -16.83 -9.03
C ARG A 52 -10.64 -18.04 -8.11
N SER A 53 -9.49 -18.28 -7.49
CA SER A 53 -9.26 -19.41 -6.59
C SER A 53 -9.22 -18.91 -5.16
N THR A 54 -9.73 -19.70 -4.23
CA THR A 54 -9.56 -19.47 -2.78
C THR A 54 -8.44 -20.32 -2.20
N ALA A 55 -7.76 -21.13 -3.03
CA ALA A 55 -6.79 -22.13 -2.61
C ALA A 55 -5.38 -21.58 -2.35
N ALA A 56 -5.09 -20.33 -2.75
CA ALA A 56 -3.81 -19.69 -2.42
C ALA A 56 -3.86 -19.04 -1.03
N ASP A 57 -2.70 -18.97 -0.39
CA ASP A 57 -2.48 -18.30 0.89
C ASP A 57 -2.16 -16.81 0.69
N VAL A 58 -1.45 -16.50 -0.41
CA VAL A 58 -0.99 -15.17 -0.79
C VAL A 58 -1.41 -14.84 -2.21
N TYR A 59 -1.98 -13.64 -2.40
CA TYR A 59 -2.43 -13.14 -3.69
C TYR A 59 -1.63 -11.89 -4.07
N VAL A 60 -0.95 -11.95 -5.20
CA VAL A 60 -0.25 -10.82 -5.80
C VAL A 60 -1.20 -10.16 -6.81
N LEU A 61 -1.63 -8.94 -6.51
CA LEU A 61 -2.66 -8.22 -7.26
C LEU A 61 -2.14 -6.87 -7.72
N ASP A 62 -2.66 -6.38 -8.84
CA ASP A 62 -2.25 -5.09 -9.40
C ASP A 62 -2.63 -3.92 -8.47
N GLY A 63 -1.63 -3.11 -8.11
CA GLY A 63 -1.79 -2.01 -7.16
C GLY A 63 -2.67 -0.86 -7.65
N PHE A 64 -2.81 -0.66 -8.96
CA PHE A 64 -3.60 0.45 -9.53
C PHE A 64 -5.07 0.10 -9.67
N THR A 65 -5.37 -1.07 -10.22
CA THR A 65 -6.70 -1.52 -10.64
C THR A 65 -7.45 -2.30 -9.58
N THR A 66 -6.75 -2.92 -8.62
CA THR A 66 -7.41 -3.63 -7.51
C THR A 66 -8.05 -2.63 -6.55
N ALA A 67 -9.33 -2.81 -6.25
CA ALA A 67 -10.05 -2.01 -5.26
C ALA A 67 -9.70 -2.43 -3.82
N ALA A 68 -9.76 -1.49 -2.87
CA ALA A 68 -9.55 -1.78 -1.44
C ALA A 68 -10.53 -2.84 -0.90
N SER A 69 -11.77 -2.86 -1.38
CA SER A 69 -12.77 -3.88 -1.01
C SER A 69 -12.34 -5.31 -1.36
N THR A 70 -11.60 -5.50 -2.45
CA THR A 70 -11.04 -6.81 -2.83
C THR A 70 -9.98 -7.27 -1.83
N VAL A 71 -9.16 -6.33 -1.33
CA VAL A 71 -8.15 -6.62 -0.29
C VAL A 71 -8.83 -6.99 1.02
N GLU A 72 -9.86 -6.23 1.41
CA GLU A 72 -10.68 -6.55 2.59
C GLU A 72 -11.39 -7.92 2.48
N ASP A 73 -11.87 -8.28 1.28
CA ASP A 73 -12.47 -9.60 1.02
C ASP A 73 -11.44 -10.73 1.27
N LEU A 74 -10.20 -10.55 0.82
CA LEU A 74 -9.11 -11.50 1.06
C LEU A 74 -8.79 -11.61 2.56
N HIS A 75 -8.70 -10.48 3.27
CA HIS A 75 -8.45 -10.48 4.71
C HIS A 75 -9.57 -11.18 5.50
N ARG A 76 -10.84 -10.95 5.14
CA ARG A 76 -11.99 -11.66 5.73
C ARG A 76 -11.92 -13.17 5.49
N ALA A 77 -11.33 -13.60 4.37
CA ALA A 77 -11.04 -15.00 4.06
C ALA A 77 -9.72 -15.52 4.67
N ARG A 78 -9.05 -14.75 5.55
CA ARG A 78 -7.74 -15.06 6.15
C ARG A 78 -6.65 -15.32 5.11
N ARG A 79 -6.67 -14.55 4.02
CA ARG A 79 -5.66 -14.54 2.96
C ARG A 79 -4.81 -13.28 3.05
N ARG A 80 -3.63 -13.33 2.43
CA ARG A 80 -2.70 -12.19 2.35
C ARG A 80 -2.73 -11.57 0.97
N ALA A 81 -2.65 -10.25 0.90
CA ALA A 81 -2.62 -9.48 -0.34
C ALA A 81 -1.28 -8.75 -0.50
N VAL A 82 -0.61 -8.97 -1.64
CA VAL A 82 0.63 -8.28 -2.02
C VAL A 82 0.34 -7.36 -3.20
N CYS A 83 0.69 -6.08 -3.06
CA CYS A 83 0.53 -5.06 -4.08
C CYS A 83 1.64 -5.20 -5.12
N TYR A 84 1.33 -5.71 -6.32
CA TYR A 84 2.26 -5.61 -7.45
C TYR A 84 2.37 -4.16 -7.89
N LEU A 85 3.59 -3.63 -7.88
CA LEU A 85 3.83 -2.22 -8.14
C LEU A 85 4.97 -2.00 -9.14
N PRO A 86 4.64 -1.80 -10.43
CA PRO A 86 5.62 -1.40 -11.44
C PRO A 86 6.08 0.03 -11.17
N LEU A 87 7.40 0.26 -11.08
CA LEU A 87 7.98 1.55 -10.68
C LEU A 87 8.62 2.33 -11.83
N ALA A 88 9.03 1.69 -12.93
CA ALA A 88 9.54 2.42 -14.08
C ALA A 88 8.45 2.81 -15.07
N GLU A 89 7.44 1.96 -15.29
CA GLU A 89 6.45 2.19 -16.32
C GLU A 89 5.43 3.27 -15.93
N VAL A 90 5.18 4.14 -16.91
CA VAL A 90 4.29 5.30 -16.87
C VAL A 90 3.20 5.07 -17.93
N GLU A 91 2.25 4.20 -17.61
CA GLU A 91 1.09 4.00 -18.47
C GLU A 91 0.21 5.26 -18.47
N ARG A 92 -0.22 5.69 -19.65
CA ARG A 92 -0.87 6.99 -19.86
C ARG A 92 -2.23 7.13 -19.15
N ASP A 93 -2.88 6.02 -18.85
CA ASP A 93 -4.17 5.94 -18.17
C ASP A 93 -4.03 5.87 -16.63
N ARG A 94 -2.81 5.76 -16.10
CA ARG A 94 -2.58 5.82 -14.66
C ARG A 94 -2.78 7.25 -14.12
N PRO A 95 -3.34 7.38 -12.91
CA PRO A 95 -3.67 8.68 -12.32
C PRO A 95 -2.43 9.55 -12.02
N ASP A 96 -1.24 8.96 -11.95
CA ASP A 96 0.01 9.66 -11.68
C ASP A 96 0.84 9.97 -12.94
N ALA A 97 0.39 9.54 -14.12
CA ALA A 97 1.16 9.63 -15.37
C ALA A 97 1.62 11.06 -15.68
N ALA A 98 0.73 12.04 -15.49
CA ALA A 98 1.02 13.45 -15.76
C ALA A 98 2.08 14.09 -14.82
N ARG A 99 2.45 13.41 -13.74
CA ARG A 99 3.45 13.90 -12.78
C ARG A 99 4.88 13.56 -13.21
N PHE A 100 5.06 12.57 -14.08
CA PHE A 100 6.38 12.15 -14.53
C PHE A 100 6.95 13.17 -15.50
N PRO A 101 8.15 13.74 -15.22
CA PRO A 101 8.78 14.68 -16.14
C PRO A 101 9.18 14.01 -17.46
N ALA A 102 8.82 14.64 -18.58
CA ALA A 102 9.09 14.12 -19.91
C ALA A 102 10.59 13.86 -20.15
N GLU A 103 11.46 14.69 -19.60
CA GLU A 103 12.92 14.57 -19.71
C GLU A 103 13.50 13.39 -18.91
N LEU A 104 12.77 12.88 -17.92
CA LEU A 104 13.15 11.72 -17.09
C LEU A 104 12.41 10.44 -17.52
N THR A 105 11.67 10.49 -18.63
CA THR A 105 10.97 9.33 -19.21
C THR A 105 11.42 9.09 -20.65
N ASP A 106 11.52 7.82 -21.05
CA ASP A 106 11.82 7.44 -22.42
C ASP A 106 10.57 7.51 -23.32
N GLN A 107 10.76 7.32 -24.63
CA GLN A 107 9.65 7.34 -25.60
C GLN A 107 8.65 6.19 -25.42
N ALA A 108 9.03 5.13 -24.70
CA ALA A 108 8.17 4.01 -24.36
C ALA A 108 7.37 4.26 -23.06
N GLY A 109 7.55 5.42 -22.41
CA GLY A 109 6.88 5.74 -21.16
C GLY A 109 7.50 5.03 -19.96
N ARG A 110 8.83 4.90 -19.91
CA ARG A 110 9.54 4.34 -18.74
C ARG A 110 10.49 5.36 -18.15
N VAL A 111 10.68 5.31 -16.84
CA VAL A 111 11.70 6.12 -16.16
C VAL A 111 13.09 5.82 -16.74
N ARG A 112 13.82 6.90 -17.04
CA ARG A 112 15.21 6.86 -17.51
C ARG A 112 16.16 6.70 -16.33
N TRP A 113 16.40 5.46 -15.93
CA TRP A 113 17.31 5.16 -14.81
C TRP A 113 18.76 5.61 -15.03
N ASP A 114 19.16 5.90 -16.28
CA ASP A 114 20.44 6.51 -16.66
C ASP A 114 20.51 8.03 -16.39
N SER A 115 19.42 8.64 -15.94
CA SER A 115 19.39 10.07 -15.58
C SER A 115 20.21 10.36 -14.32
N PRO A 116 20.66 11.62 -14.11
CA PRO A 116 21.38 11.98 -12.89
C PRO A 116 20.59 11.60 -11.63
N GLU A 117 21.22 10.88 -10.71
CA GLU A 117 20.56 10.34 -9.51
C GLU A 117 19.89 11.44 -8.68
N ALA A 118 20.52 12.62 -8.54
CA ALA A 118 19.92 13.75 -7.84
C ALA A 118 18.58 14.19 -8.44
N ALA A 119 18.40 14.11 -9.77
CA ALA A 119 17.14 14.41 -10.43
C ALA A 119 16.11 13.30 -10.19
N LEU A 120 16.53 12.02 -10.24
CA LEU A 120 15.66 10.88 -9.93
C LEU A 120 15.13 10.97 -8.50
N ARG A 121 16.01 11.23 -7.52
CA ARG A 121 15.64 11.35 -6.11
C ARG A 121 14.71 12.52 -5.83
N THR A 122 14.92 13.67 -6.48
CA THR A 122 14.11 14.86 -6.22
C THR A 122 12.78 14.88 -6.97
N ARG A 123 12.69 14.20 -8.13
CA ARG A 123 11.52 14.34 -9.03
C ARG A 123 10.78 13.04 -9.32
N ILE A 124 11.43 11.88 -9.23
CA ILE A 124 10.82 10.57 -9.47
C ILE A 124 10.47 9.87 -8.16
N THR A 125 11.41 9.77 -7.22
CA THR A 125 11.19 9.06 -5.95
C THR A 125 9.95 9.52 -5.17
N PRO A 126 9.58 10.82 -5.13
CA PRO A 126 8.33 11.24 -4.48
C PRO A 126 7.07 10.67 -5.15
N ILE A 127 7.07 10.55 -6.48
CA ILE A 127 5.93 9.97 -7.24
C ILE A 127 5.82 8.48 -6.93
N LEU A 128 6.95 7.77 -6.91
CA LEU A 128 7.00 6.35 -6.57
C LEU A 128 6.66 6.09 -5.10
N THR A 129 7.00 7.02 -4.20
CA THR A 129 6.57 6.96 -2.81
C THR A 129 5.05 7.07 -2.68
N ASP A 130 4.39 7.87 -3.52
CA ASP A 130 2.93 7.92 -3.56
C ASP A 130 2.32 6.62 -4.09
N ARG A 131 3.00 5.91 -5.00
CA ARG A 131 2.62 4.55 -5.41
C ARG A 131 2.68 3.56 -4.23
N LEU A 132 3.67 3.68 -3.33
CA LEU A 132 3.71 2.89 -2.10
C LEU A 132 2.56 3.24 -1.14
N ARG A 133 2.24 4.54 -1.01
CA ARG A 133 1.09 5.01 -0.22
C ARG A 133 -0.23 4.46 -0.76
N LEU A 134 -0.40 4.39 -2.08
CA LEU A 134 -1.55 3.76 -2.71
C LEU A 134 -1.76 2.32 -2.24
N CYS A 135 -0.69 1.51 -2.22
CA CYS A 135 -0.74 0.14 -1.72
C CYS A 135 -1.14 0.09 -0.23
N ARG A 136 -0.52 0.93 0.60
CA ARG A 136 -0.84 1.04 2.03
C ARG A 136 -2.31 1.41 2.24
N ASP A 137 -2.80 2.42 1.53
CA ASP A 137 -4.15 2.99 1.70
C ASP A 137 -5.23 2.02 1.25
N LYS A 138 -4.93 1.15 0.28
CA LYS A 138 -5.80 0.04 -0.12
C LYS A 138 -5.76 -1.15 0.83
N GLY A 139 -4.93 -1.12 1.87
CA GLY A 139 -4.84 -2.15 2.90
C GLY A 139 -3.96 -3.35 2.54
N PHE A 140 -3.11 -3.27 1.52
CA PHE A 140 -2.22 -4.38 1.18
C PHE A 140 -1.26 -4.72 2.33
N ASP A 141 -0.88 -6.00 2.44
CA ASP A 141 0.00 -6.49 3.50
C ASP A 141 1.48 -6.28 3.21
N ALA A 142 1.81 -6.15 1.93
CA ALA A 142 3.15 -5.89 1.41
C ALA A 142 3.06 -5.33 -0.02
N ALA A 143 4.18 -4.83 -0.56
CA ALA A 143 4.30 -4.52 -1.97
C ALA A 143 5.47 -5.26 -2.64
N ALA A 144 5.25 -5.73 -3.86
CA ALA A 144 6.27 -6.30 -4.72
C ALA A 144 6.67 -5.24 -5.74
N LEU A 145 7.85 -4.66 -5.54
CA LEU A 145 8.38 -3.58 -6.36
C LEU A 145 9.04 -4.17 -7.60
N ASP A 146 8.55 -3.76 -8.77
CA ASP A 146 9.01 -4.24 -10.07
C ASP A 146 9.57 -3.11 -10.94
N GLN A 147 10.30 -3.48 -11.98
CA GLN A 147 10.89 -2.61 -12.98
C GLN A 147 11.95 -1.65 -12.42
N LEU A 148 12.69 -2.10 -11.41
CA LEU A 148 13.81 -1.38 -10.80
C LEU A 148 15.17 -1.79 -11.39
N ALA A 149 15.21 -2.74 -12.33
CA ALA A 149 16.45 -3.10 -13.01
C ALA A 149 17.14 -1.87 -13.64
N GLY A 150 18.38 -1.60 -13.23
CA GLY A 150 19.17 -0.45 -13.67
C GLY A 150 18.95 0.84 -12.89
N ALA A 151 18.02 0.89 -11.93
CA ALA A 151 17.87 2.02 -11.02
C ALA A 151 19.12 2.20 -10.14
N PRO A 152 19.54 3.45 -9.83
CA PRO A 152 20.62 3.68 -8.88
C PRO A 152 20.31 3.13 -7.48
N ALA A 153 21.32 2.57 -6.81
CA ALA A 153 21.21 2.02 -5.45
C ALA A 153 20.54 2.99 -4.47
N GLY A 154 20.97 4.27 -4.45
CA GLY A 154 20.39 5.28 -3.57
C GLY A 154 18.91 5.60 -3.82
N VAL A 155 18.39 5.34 -5.03
CA VAL A 155 16.95 5.45 -5.33
C VAL A 155 16.20 4.24 -4.74
N VAL A 156 16.75 3.03 -4.90
CA VAL A 156 16.17 1.80 -4.35
C VAL A 156 16.14 1.86 -2.82
N ASP A 157 17.26 2.22 -2.19
CA ASP A 157 17.37 2.38 -0.74
C ASP A 157 16.35 3.38 -0.20
N GLU A 158 16.19 4.53 -0.87
CA GLU A 158 15.22 5.53 -0.45
C GLU A 158 13.78 4.99 -0.53
N LEU A 159 13.43 4.24 -1.57
CA LEU A 159 12.11 3.61 -1.68
C LEU A 159 11.85 2.59 -0.57
N VAL A 160 12.84 1.75 -0.24
CA VAL A 160 12.74 0.78 0.86
C VAL A 160 12.58 1.52 2.20
N ILE A 161 13.38 2.56 2.45
CA ILE A 161 13.26 3.40 3.66
C ILE A 161 11.86 4.03 3.76
N GLN A 162 11.32 4.56 2.66
CA GLN A 162 9.97 5.12 2.67
C GLN A 162 8.91 4.05 2.91
N ALA A 163 9.05 2.86 2.32
CA ALA A 163 8.13 1.75 2.59
C ALA A 163 8.14 1.35 4.07
N HIS A 164 9.31 1.28 4.71
CA HIS A 164 9.44 1.03 6.15
C HIS A 164 8.77 2.11 7.00
N ARG A 165 8.91 3.39 6.64
CA ARG A 165 8.19 4.50 7.30
C ARG A 165 6.67 4.40 7.15
N LEU A 166 6.20 3.78 6.07
CA LEU A 166 4.79 3.48 5.84
C LEU A 166 4.33 2.20 6.54
N SER A 167 5.23 1.50 7.25
CA SER A 167 5.02 0.15 7.80
C SER A 167 4.54 -0.85 6.73
N LEU A 168 5.00 -0.67 5.48
CA LEU A 168 4.68 -1.52 4.35
C LEU A 168 5.89 -2.40 4.03
N PRO A 169 5.84 -3.71 4.31
CA PRO A 169 6.86 -4.66 3.86
C PRO A 169 7.01 -4.64 2.34
N VAL A 170 8.24 -4.72 1.84
CA VAL A 170 8.52 -4.72 0.40
C VAL A 170 9.43 -5.88 -0.01
N GLY A 171 9.22 -6.39 -1.22
CA GLY A 171 10.15 -7.27 -1.92
C GLY A 171 10.53 -6.68 -3.28
N LEU A 172 11.78 -6.87 -3.70
CA LEU A 172 12.27 -6.45 -5.01
C LEU A 172 12.16 -7.63 -5.99
N LEU A 173 11.52 -7.42 -7.14
CA LEU A 173 11.29 -8.49 -8.13
C LEU A 173 12.40 -8.61 -9.17
N ASP A 174 12.98 -7.50 -9.61
CA ASP A 174 13.95 -7.47 -10.72
C ASP A 174 15.23 -6.65 -10.43
N ALA A 175 15.28 -5.92 -9.31
CA ALA A 175 16.50 -5.26 -8.87
C ALA A 175 17.42 -6.23 -8.11
N VAL A 176 18.65 -6.36 -8.58
CA VAL A 176 19.74 -7.02 -7.84
C VAL A 176 20.40 -5.96 -6.96
N HIS A 177 19.90 -5.80 -5.73
CA HIS A 177 20.51 -4.96 -4.70
C HIS A 177 20.95 -5.84 -3.52
N PRO A 178 22.14 -6.47 -3.59
CA PRO A 178 22.54 -7.52 -2.66
C PRO A 178 22.59 -7.06 -1.19
N ASP A 179 22.76 -5.75 -0.96
CA ASP A 179 22.91 -5.16 0.37
C ASP A 179 21.67 -4.37 0.83
N ALA A 180 20.53 -4.46 0.13
CA ALA A 180 19.32 -3.76 0.55
C ALA A 180 18.77 -4.41 1.83
N ASP A 181 18.65 -3.65 2.91
CA ASP A 181 17.96 -4.11 4.12
C ASP A 181 16.44 -4.09 3.90
N LEU A 182 15.88 -5.25 3.57
CA LEU A 182 14.44 -5.45 3.38
C LEU A 182 13.72 -5.81 4.69
N THR A 183 14.40 -5.76 5.84
CA THR A 183 13.76 -6.05 7.12
C THR A 183 12.91 -4.87 7.57
N VAL A 184 11.61 -5.11 7.77
CA VAL A 184 10.71 -4.08 8.28
C VAL A 184 11.05 -3.81 9.75
N PRO A 185 11.37 -2.56 10.13
CA PRO A 185 11.69 -2.24 11.52
C PRO A 185 10.48 -2.53 12.41
N ALA A 186 10.71 -3.15 13.56
CA ALA A 186 9.66 -3.42 14.54
C ALA A 186 9.00 -2.14 15.11
N SER A 187 9.57 -0.96 14.85
CA SER A 187 9.03 0.35 15.20
C SER A 187 9.33 1.38 14.09
N PRO A 188 8.31 2.08 13.54
CA PRO A 188 8.47 2.99 12.40
C PRO A 188 9.34 4.23 12.68
N ASP A 189 9.62 4.54 13.94
CA ASP A 189 10.38 5.74 14.35
C ASP A 189 11.88 5.50 14.54
N ARG A 190 12.38 4.27 14.30
CA ARG A 190 13.82 3.97 14.41
C ARG A 190 14.39 3.66 13.02
N PRO A 191 15.35 4.44 12.48
CA PRO A 191 16.03 4.06 11.25
C PRO A 191 16.75 2.72 11.44
N PRO A 192 16.89 1.90 10.38
CA PRO A 192 17.72 0.70 10.44
C PRO A 192 19.15 1.08 10.86
N GLY A 193 19.76 0.22 11.68
CA GLY A 193 21.09 0.42 12.26
C GLY A 193 22.22 0.09 11.31
#